data_AF-A0A529KG74-F1
#
_entry.id   AF-A0A529KG74-F1
#
_cell.length_a   1.000
_cell.length_b   1.000
_cell.length_c   1.000
_cell.angle_alpha   90.00
_cell.angle_beta   90.00
_cell.angle_gamma   90.00
#
_symmetry.space_group_name_H-M   'P 1'
#
loop_
_entity.id
_entity.type
_entity.pdbx_description
1 polymer ?
#
loop_
_entity_poly.entity_id
_entity_poly.type
_entity_poly.pdbx_seq_one_letter_code
_entity_poly.pdbx_strand_id
1 'polypeptide(L)' 'SLKAYGRWPWNRGLLADLVDGVAESGAAVIGLALVLPEADISPEGIAGDKRLATALAKNRTALAVSLGN' A
#
# COMPACT_ATOMS: atom_id res chain seq x y z
N SER A 1 -12.26 -5.11 14.65
CA SER A 1 -12.81 -5.69 13.40
C SER A 1 -12.25 -4.90 12.22
N LEU A 2 -11.93 -5.56 11.10
CA LEU A 2 -11.41 -4.89 9.89
C LEU A 2 -12.42 -3.92 9.24
N LYS A 3 -13.71 -4.06 9.55
CA LYS A 3 -14.78 -3.16 9.09
C LYS A 3 -14.51 -1.68 9.43
N ALA A 4 -13.73 -1.40 10.48
CA ALA A 4 -13.37 -0.04 10.88
C ALA A 4 -12.52 0.72 9.85
N TYR A 5 -11.83 0.00 8.95
CA TYR A 5 -10.94 0.59 7.94
C TYR A 5 -11.61 0.77 6.57
N GLY A 6 -12.92 0.52 6.48
CA GLY A 6 -13.68 0.61 5.25
C GLY A 6 -13.59 -0.64 4.37
N ARG A 7 -14.01 -0.50 3.11
CA ARG A 7 -14.01 -1.59 2.11
C ARG A 7 -12.58 -1.88 1.67
N TRP A 8 -12.27 -3.16 1.45
CA TRP A 8 -11.03 -3.59 0.79
C TRP A 8 -11.09 -3.41 -0.74
N PRO A 9 -9.99 -3.03 -1.41
CA PRO A 9 -8.70 -2.61 -0.86
C PRO A 9 -8.80 -1.30 -0.08
N TRP A 10 -8.08 -1.20 1.04
CA TRP A 10 -8.13 -0.02 1.91
C TRP A 10 -7.52 1.23 1.25
N ASN A 11 -7.78 2.40 1.83
CA ASN A 11 -7.22 3.66 1.34
C ASN A 11 -5.68 3.64 1.33
N ARG A 12 -5.08 4.45 0.46
CA ARG A 12 -3.63 4.35 0.20
C ARG A 12 -2.80 4.90 1.36
N GLY A 13 -3.34 5.83 2.14
CA GLY A 13 -2.74 6.29 3.39
C GLY A 13 -2.53 5.16 4.40
N LEU A 14 -3.57 4.35 4.66
CA LEU A 14 -3.48 3.21 5.57
C LEU A 14 -2.54 2.14 5.05
N LEU A 15 -2.54 1.87 3.74
CA LEU A 15 -1.58 0.94 3.15
C LEU A 15 -0.13 1.44 3.32
N ALA A 16 0.11 2.76 3.21
CA ALA A 16 1.41 3.35 3.46
C ALA A 16 1.85 3.17 4.92
N ASP A 17 0.95 3.44 5.88
CA ASP A 17 1.20 3.25 7.31
C ASP A 17 1.52 1.79 7.65
N LEU A 18 0.84 0.84 6.99
CA LEU A 18 1.11 -0.59 7.16
C LEU A 18 2.50 -0.98 6.62
N VAL A 19 2.89 -0.49 5.44
CA VAL A 19 4.20 -0.76 4.86
C VAL A 19 5.31 -0.19 5.77
N ASP A 20 5.15 1.04 6.23
CA ASP A 20 6.11 1.69 7.13
C ASP A 20 6.21 0.96 8.47
N GLY A 21 5.08 0.66 9.12
CA GLY A 21 5.09 -0.03 10.41
C GLY A 21 5.67 -1.44 10.35
N VAL A 22 5.43 -2.18 9.25
CA VAL A 22 6.04 -3.51 9.05
C VAL A 22 7.55 -3.40 8.83
N ALA A 23 8.01 -2.39 8.08
CA ALA A 23 9.44 -2.14 7.89
C ALA A 23 10.11 -1.77 9.23
N GLU A 24 9.51 -0.87 10.00
CA GLU A 24 9.98 -0.45 11.33
C GLU A 24 10.03 -1.62 12.33
N SER A 25 9.18 -2.64 12.14
CA SER A 25 9.18 -3.87 12.93
C SER A 25 10.32 -4.85 12.57
N GLY A 26 11.20 -4.49 11.63
CA GLY A 26 12.39 -5.28 11.26
C GLY A 26 12.17 -6.28 10.13
N ALA A 27 11.11 -6.12 9.33
CA ALA A 27 10.89 -6.98 8.17
C ALA A 27 12.03 -6.82 7.14
N ALA A 28 12.59 -7.95 6.68
CA ALA A 28 13.66 -7.92 5.68
C ALA A 28 13.15 -7.52 4.28
N VAL A 29 11.93 -7.92 3.93
CA VAL A 29 11.21 -7.60 2.68
C VAL A 29 9.71 -7.58 2.96
N ILE A 30 8.97 -6.69 2.30
CA ILE A 30 7.51 -6.62 2.35
C ILE A 30 6.93 -7.08 1.02
N GLY A 31 6.12 -8.14 1.01
CA GLY A 31 5.39 -8.58 -0.17
C GLY A 31 4.01 -7.94 -0.25
N LEU A 32 3.70 -7.23 -1.34
CA LEU A 32 2.38 -6.66 -1.58
C LEU A 32 1.70 -7.36 -2.77
N ALA A 33 0.71 -8.19 -2.47
CA ALA A 33 -0.09 -8.92 -3.47
C ALA A 33 -1.40 -8.17 -3.77
N LEU A 34 -1.27 -6.95 -4.29
CA LEU A 34 -2.40 -6.08 -4.62
C LEU A 34 -2.21 -5.45 -6.00
N VAL A 35 -3.32 -5.30 -6.72
CA VAL A 35 -3.40 -4.47 -7.93
C VAL A 35 -4.31 -3.28 -7.61
N LEU A 36 -3.82 -2.07 -7.83
CA LEU A 36 -4.51 -0.80 -7.56
C LEU A 36 -4.62 0.00 -8.88
N PRO A 37 -5.50 -0.41 -9.82
CA PRO A 37 -5.50 0.15 -11.17
C PRO A 37 -6.18 1.51 -11.25
N GLU A 38 -7.08 1.83 -10.32
CA GLU A 38 -7.71 3.15 -10.22
C GLU A 38 -7.02 4.04 -9.17
N ALA A 39 -7.19 5.36 -9.31
CA ALA A 39 -6.77 6.34 -8.32
C ALA A 39 -7.46 6.11 -6.96
N ASP A 40 -6.84 6.58 -5.87
CA ASP A 40 -7.52 6.58 -4.58
C ASP A 40 -8.76 7.48 -4.59
N ILE A 41 -9.88 6.94 -4.13
CA ILE A 41 -11.17 7.64 -4.02
C ILE A 41 -11.47 8.03 -2.56
N SER A 42 -10.56 7.75 -1.63
CA SER A 42 -10.62 8.23 -0.26
C SER A 42 -10.46 9.77 -0.19
N PRO A 43 -10.74 10.41 0.95
CA PRO A 43 -10.49 11.84 1.13
C PRO A 43 -9.04 12.27 0.88
N GLU A 44 -8.06 11.37 1.02
CA GLU A 44 -6.66 11.68 0.69
C GLU A 44 -6.40 11.72 -0.82
N GLY A 45 -7.17 10.98 -1.62
CA GLY A 45 -7.07 10.94 -3.08
C GLY A 45 -5.63 10.76 -3.58
N ILE A 46 -5.21 11.64 -4.49
CA ILE A 46 -3.85 11.65 -5.07
C ILE A 46 -2.75 11.79 -3.99
N ALA A 47 -3.03 12.46 -2.87
CA ALA A 47 -2.05 12.54 -1.78
C ALA A 47 -1.82 11.17 -1.13
N GLY A 48 -2.88 10.35 -1.01
CA GLY A 48 -2.80 8.97 -0.55
C GLY A 48 -1.98 8.11 -1.51
N ASP A 49 -2.25 8.20 -2.81
CA ASP A 49 -1.47 7.50 -3.85
C ASP A 49 0.02 7.86 -3.75
N LYS A 50 0.34 9.15 -3.58
CA LYS A 50 1.73 9.61 -3.39
C LYS A 50 2.35 9.06 -2.11
N ARG A 51 1.63 9.06 -0.98
CA ARG A 51 2.13 8.48 0.28
C ARG A 51 2.46 7.01 0.14
N LEU A 52 1.58 6.23 -0.48
CA LEU A 52 1.85 4.82 -0.71
C LEU A 52 3.06 4.64 -1.63
N ALA A 53 3.14 5.37 -2.74
CA ALA A 53 4.30 5.31 -3.64
C ALA A 53 5.61 5.62 -2.91
N THR A 54 5.63 6.64 -2.04
CA THR A 54 6.80 6.97 -1.22
C THR A 54 7.15 5.85 -0.23
N ALA A 55 6.17 5.27 0.47
CA ALA A 55 6.41 4.17 1.40
C ALA A 55 6.96 2.93 0.69
N LEU A 56 6.41 2.57 -0.48
CA LEU A 56 6.89 1.44 -1.27
C LEU A 56 8.30 1.66 -1.80
N ALA A 57 8.66 2.88 -2.21
CA ALA A 57 9.99 3.22 -2.71
C ALA A 57 11.05 3.33 -1.61
N LYS A 58 10.66 3.82 -0.42
CA LYS A 58 11.52 3.93 0.75
C LYS A 58 11.90 2.56 1.33
N ASN A 59 10.95 1.63 1.36
CA ASN A 59 11.11 0.33 1.99
C ASN A 59 11.40 -0.77 0.96
N ARG A 60 12.04 -1.87 1.40
CA ARG A 60 12.30 -3.02 0.51
C ARG A 60 11.00 -3.78 0.24
N THR A 61 10.29 -3.36 -0.80
CA THR A 61 8.97 -3.89 -1.17
C THR A 61 9.05 -4.70 -2.46
N ALA A 62 8.49 -5.91 -2.44
CA ALA A 62 8.27 -6.74 -3.63
C ALA A 62 6.81 -6.64 -4.05
N LEU A 63 6.58 -6.20 -5.28
CA LEU A 63 5.24 -6.08 -5.86
C LEU A 63 4.94 -7.31 -6.70
N ALA A 64 3.74 -7.88 -6.52
CA ALA A 64 3.23 -8.86 -7.46
C ALA A 64 2.93 -8.15 -8.78
N VAL A 65 3.73 -8.43 -9.81
CA VAL A 65 3.48 -7.95 -11.18
C VAL A 65 3.09 -9.13 -12.05
N SER A 66 1.99 -8.98 -12.80
CA SER A 66 1.71 -9.85 -13.94
C SER A 66 2.53 -9.33 -15.11
N LEU A 67 3.62 -10.02 -15.45
CA LEU A 67 4.23 -9.88 -16.76
C LEU A 67 3.34 -10.68 -17.71
N GLY A 68 2.57 -9.99 -18.56
CA GLY A 68 1.73 -10.66 -19.55
C GLY A 68 2.55 -11.61 -20.41
N ASN A 69 1.95 -12.75 -20.77
CA ASN A 69 2.49 -13.66 -21.78
C ASN A 69 2.48 -13.01 -23.17
#